data_AF-A0A1H0BGZ7-F1
#
_entry.id   AF-A0A1H0BGZ7-F1
#
_cell.length_a   1.000
_cell.length_b   1.000
_cell.length_c   1.000
_cell.angle_alpha   90.00
_cell.angle_beta   90.00
_cell.angle_gamma   90.00
#
_symmetry.space_group_name_H-M   'P 1'
#
loop_
_entity.id
_entity.type
_entity.pdbx_description
1 polymer ?
#
loop_
_entity_poly.entity_id
_entity_poly.type
_entity_poly.pdbx_seq_one_letter_code
_entity_poly.pdbx_strand_id
1 'polypeptide(L)'
;MSCPTCQSENPDVAAFCHRCGTSQRASSRSTRTYAVQSSEGVNQFAVISTIMPHSNRETADNYRWAMIISAVLIIGATALGLLPIAIAAAAFLVPISYLVYIYDVNLWEDAPAPVVAGLFLVTGVLSVLVSLFFFDWVFADQFREFAASSRMGMDSFPLVPLLIFAVLLPVVAELVKNLPGVLLARMPQFDDMIDGLTFGVAAGTAYAAFETIVLYRSVFTSGDIRTDQGLATWVVVIINLMVIKSLIYGTASGIAVAAFSGKGEGYDGFTGYYVKNLGFAMVMNVLYWVGVRLAANLPYGQLIGLLWGFVILVVLVIRIRVMMQAALLEAAVEAAAKSDPSKRETFVESFCPECENMLLAGSHFCIVCGTSVRSSSHQARRGMGSPGDAPVGVADPGSDTGTGTTGGAP
;
A
#
# COMPACT_ATOMS: atom_id res chain seq x y z
N MET A 1 25.48 22.83 -15.79
CA MET A 1 24.61 22.61 -16.98
C MET A 1 23.14 22.90 -16.68
N SER A 2 22.38 23.48 -17.63
CA SER A 2 20.93 23.70 -17.48
C SER A 2 20.12 22.47 -17.89
N CYS A 3 19.10 22.12 -17.10
CA CYS A 3 18.22 20.98 -17.41
C CYS A 3 17.30 21.30 -18.62
N PRO A 4 17.17 20.41 -19.62
CA PRO A 4 16.31 20.66 -20.78
C PRO A 4 14.81 20.71 -20.46
N THR A 5 14.38 20.14 -19.33
CA THR A 5 12.96 20.02 -18.96
C THR A 5 12.50 21.14 -18.04
N CYS A 6 13.24 21.43 -16.96
CA CYS A 6 12.84 22.43 -15.96
C CYS A 6 13.78 23.65 -15.92
N GLN A 7 14.76 23.73 -16.82
CA GLN A 7 15.73 24.83 -16.94
C GLN A 7 16.54 25.13 -15.68
N SER A 8 16.52 24.25 -14.67
CA SER A 8 17.30 24.46 -13.45
C SER A 8 18.79 24.22 -13.68
N GLU A 9 19.62 25.01 -13.02
CA GLU A 9 21.06 24.83 -13.03
C GLU A 9 21.44 23.60 -12.20
N ASN A 10 22.24 22.72 -12.78
CA ASN A 10 22.78 21.54 -12.11
C ASN A 10 24.31 21.51 -12.22
N PRO A 11 25.01 20.92 -11.24
CA PRO A 11 26.46 20.69 -11.33
C PRO A 11 26.82 19.86 -12.57
N ASP A 12 28.00 20.09 -13.14
CA ASP A 12 28.43 19.41 -14.36
C ASP A 12 28.71 17.90 -14.16
N VAL A 13 28.81 17.47 -12.91
CA VAL A 13 28.96 16.05 -12.55
C VAL A 13 27.62 15.33 -12.28
N ALA A 14 26.50 16.05 -12.33
CA ALA A 14 25.18 15.50 -12.03
C ALA A 14 24.72 14.50 -13.09
N ALA A 15 24.32 13.29 -12.67
CA ALA A 15 23.69 12.30 -13.53
C ALA A 15 22.21 12.63 -13.77
N PHE A 16 21.55 13.22 -12.76
CA PHE A 16 20.13 13.59 -12.77
C PHE A 16 19.93 15.04 -12.33
N CYS A 17 18.84 15.67 -12.79
CA CYS A 17 18.44 16.99 -12.36
C CYS A 17 17.89 16.96 -10.93
N HIS A 18 18.42 17.79 -10.04
CA HIS A 18 18.00 17.84 -8.63
C HIS A 18 16.54 18.28 -8.43
N ARG A 19 15.94 18.97 -9.42
CA ARG A 19 14.60 19.57 -9.33
C ARG A 19 13.51 18.75 -10.00
N CYS A 20 13.77 18.19 -11.19
CA CYS A 20 12.79 17.42 -11.96
C CYS A 20 13.16 15.95 -12.20
N GLY A 21 14.34 15.49 -11.76
CA GLY A 21 14.77 14.08 -11.89
C GLY A 21 15.17 13.66 -13.32
N THR A 22 15.18 14.57 -14.30
CA THR A 22 15.57 14.26 -15.69
C THR A 22 17.05 13.87 -15.76
N SER A 23 17.37 12.76 -16.43
CA SER A 23 18.76 12.31 -16.64
C SER A 23 19.54 13.28 -17.53
N GLN A 24 20.70 13.72 -17.08
CA GLN A 24 21.59 14.67 -17.77
C GLN A 24 22.63 13.97 -18.67
N ARG A 25 22.88 12.66 -18.49
CA ARG A 25 23.92 11.89 -19.22
C ARG A 25 23.46 11.12 -20.47
N ALA A 26 22.17 11.14 -20.83
CA ALA A 26 21.66 10.37 -21.97
C ALA A 26 21.32 11.27 -23.17
N SER A 27 22.15 11.24 -24.23
CA SER A 27 21.93 11.97 -25.49
C SER A 27 20.98 11.24 -26.46
N SER A 28 20.12 10.34 -25.98
CA SER A 28 19.25 9.53 -26.84
C SER A 28 17.82 9.57 -26.33
N ARG A 29 16.90 9.84 -27.25
CA ARG A 29 15.42 9.90 -27.10
C ARG A 29 14.78 8.58 -26.64
N SER A 30 15.55 7.61 -26.17
CA SER A 30 15.10 6.29 -25.74
C SER A 30 15.17 6.19 -24.22
N THR A 31 14.00 5.99 -23.63
CA THR A 31 13.74 5.54 -22.25
C THR A 31 13.93 6.60 -21.16
N ARG A 32 12.79 7.22 -20.81
CA ARG A 32 12.52 7.88 -19.52
C ARG A 32 12.89 6.91 -18.39
N THR A 33 14.13 6.98 -17.91
CA THR A 33 14.64 6.09 -16.87
C THR A 33 14.68 6.87 -15.56
N TYR A 34 13.48 7.16 -15.07
CA TYR A 34 13.28 7.52 -13.67
C TYR A 34 12.55 6.35 -13.04
N ALA A 35 13.25 5.58 -12.22
CA ALA A 35 12.65 4.57 -11.38
C ALA A 35 12.65 5.09 -9.95
N VAL A 36 11.54 4.88 -9.25
CA VAL A 36 11.37 5.16 -7.82
C VAL A 36 12.46 4.48 -6.96
N GLN A 37 13.16 3.48 -7.53
CA GLN A 37 14.36 2.87 -7.00
C GLN A 37 15.40 2.76 -8.12
N SER A 38 16.59 3.34 -7.92
CA SER A 38 17.62 3.55 -8.96
C SER A 38 18.23 2.27 -9.56
N SER A 39 17.93 1.09 -8.99
CA SER A 39 18.57 -0.18 -9.34
C SER A 39 17.71 -1.13 -10.19
N GLU A 40 16.47 -0.77 -10.55
CA GLU A 40 15.58 -1.68 -11.29
C GLU A 40 14.88 -1.06 -12.50
N GLY A 41 14.84 -1.81 -13.60
CA GLY A 41 14.06 -1.43 -14.78
C GLY A 41 12.56 -1.49 -14.51
N VAL A 42 11.78 -0.64 -15.19
CA VAL A 42 10.30 -0.53 -15.04
C VAL A 42 9.58 -1.87 -15.25
N ASN A 43 10.20 -2.81 -15.95
CA ASN A 43 9.66 -4.13 -16.27
C ASN A 43 10.30 -5.30 -15.49
N GLN A 44 11.17 -5.04 -14.51
CA GLN A 44 11.77 -6.11 -13.71
C GLN A 44 10.86 -6.51 -12.53
N PHE A 45 10.50 -7.79 -12.53
CA PHE A 45 9.81 -8.47 -11.45
C PHE A 45 10.83 -8.93 -10.40
N ALA A 46 11.15 -8.09 -9.42
CA ALA A 46 11.56 -8.60 -8.11
C ALA A 46 10.38 -8.45 -7.16
N VAL A 47 9.69 -9.56 -6.91
CA VAL A 47 8.53 -9.64 -6.00
C VAL A 47 8.83 -9.00 -4.63
N ILE A 48 10.10 -9.05 -4.21
CA ILE A 48 10.58 -8.48 -2.94
C ILE A 48 10.82 -6.96 -3.01
N SER A 49 11.41 -6.40 -4.08
CA SER A 49 11.50 -4.92 -4.26
C SER A 49 10.14 -4.29 -4.59
N THR A 50 9.22 -5.10 -5.12
CA THR A 50 7.85 -4.70 -5.47
C THR A 50 6.98 -4.48 -4.27
N ILE A 51 7.15 -5.32 -3.26
CA ILE A 51 6.47 -5.14 -1.99
C ILE A 51 7.22 -4.10 -1.15
N MET A 52 8.56 -3.99 -1.26
CA MET A 52 9.42 -3.11 -0.44
C MET A 52 10.25 -2.06 -1.22
N PRO A 53 9.64 -0.99 -1.76
CA PRO A 53 10.36 -0.01 -2.57
C PRO A 53 11.08 1.11 -1.77
N HIS A 54 10.86 1.28 -0.46
CA HIS A 54 11.26 2.50 0.28
C HIS A 54 11.88 2.25 1.68
N SER A 55 12.24 1.01 2.01
CA SER A 55 12.85 0.72 3.31
C SER A 55 14.37 0.89 3.24
N ASN A 56 14.92 1.65 4.20
CA ASN A 56 16.32 1.50 4.58
C ASN A 56 16.59 0.01 4.85
N ARG A 57 17.77 -0.51 4.48
CA ARG A 57 18.06 -1.97 4.56
C ARG A 57 17.74 -2.57 5.93
N GLU A 58 17.92 -1.79 6.98
CA GLU A 58 17.67 -2.20 8.38
C GLU A 58 16.19 -2.36 8.72
N THR A 59 15.29 -1.52 8.20
CA THR A 59 13.85 -1.66 8.44
C THR A 59 13.22 -2.75 7.57
N ALA A 60 13.76 -2.98 6.38
CA ALA A 60 13.33 -4.07 5.49
C ALA A 60 13.42 -5.44 6.18
N ASP A 61 14.50 -5.67 6.93
CA ASP A 61 14.75 -6.93 7.61
C ASP A 61 13.77 -7.19 8.77
N ASN A 62 13.38 -6.15 9.52
CA ASN A 62 12.39 -6.29 10.60
C ASN A 62 11.02 -6.77 10.08
N TYR A 63 10.56 -6.24 8.94
CA TYR A 63 9.29 -6.69 8.32
C TYR A 63 9.39 -8.08 7.72
N ARG A 64 10.52 -8.39 7.09
CA ARG A 64 10.77 -9.73 6.57
C ARG A 64 10.69 -10.76 7.69
N TRP A 65 11.27 -10.46 8.86
CA TRP A 65 11.13 -11.31 10.04
C TRP A 65 9.69 -11.37 10.57
N ALA A 66 8.97 -10.25 10.65
CA ALA A 66 7.56 -10.25 11.07
C ALA A 66 6.66 -11.12 10.16
N MET A 67 6.88 -11.05 8.85
CA MET A 67 6.18 -11.88 7.86
C MET A 67 6.55 -13.36 7.98
N ILE A 68 7.84 -13.68 8.15
CA ILE A 68 8.30 -15.06 8.37
C ILE A 68 7.69 -15.62 9.66
N ILE A 69 7.74 -14.88 10.76
CA ILE A 69 7.16 -15.30 12.05
C ILE A 69 5.65 -15.54 11.90
N SER A 70 4.93 -14.63 11.25
CA SER A 70 3.50 -14.80 10.98
C SER A 70 3.22 -16.06 10.15
N ALA A 71 3.99 -16.30 9.08
CA ALA A 71 3.87 -17.50 8.26
C ALA A 71 4.16 -18.77 9.06
N VAL A 72 5.22 -18.79 9.86
CA VAL A 72 5.59 -19.92 10.72
C VAL A 72 4.50 -20.19 11.76
N LEU A 73 3.91 -19.17 12.37
CA LEU A 73 2.81 -19.33 13.32
C LEU A 73 1.56 -19.92 12.65
N ILE A 74 1.19 -19.42 11.46
CA ILE A 74 0.03 -19.91 10.71
C ILE A 74 0.24 -21.36 10.26
N ILE A 75 1.39 -21.66 9.66
CA ILE A 75 1.73 -23.02 9.20
C ILE A 75 1.86 -23.97 10.38
N GLY A 76 2.49 -23.54 11.48
CA GLY A 76 2.61 -24.33 12.70
C GLY A 76 1.24 -24.64 13.33
N ALA A 77 0.38 -23.64 13.48
CA ALA A 77 -0.99 -23.86 13.98
C ALA A 77 -1.79 -24.80 13.06
N THR A 78 -1.65 -24.65 11.75
CA THR A 78 -2.30 -25.54 10.78
C THR A 78 -1.77 -26.97 10.87
N ALA A 79 -0.45 -27.15 10.98
CA ALA A 79 0.19 -28.47 11.08
C ALA A 79 -0.18 -29.20 12.39
N LEU A 80 -0.42 -28.45 13.47
CA LEU A 80 -0.91 -28.96 14.75
C LEU A 80 -2.42 -29.25 14.73
N GLY A 81 -3.12 -28.97 13.63
CA GLY A 81 -4.56 -29.14 13.49
C GLY A 81 -5.40 -28.09 14.20
N LEU A 82 -4.78 -27.03 14.74
CA LEU A 82 -5.44 -25.96 15.50
C LEU A 82 -6.14 -24.97 14.55
N LEU A 83 -7.16 -25.43 13.81
CA LEU A 83 -7.83 -24.65 12.77
C LEU A 83 -8.35 -23.29 13.24
N PRO A 84 -9.09 -23.16 14.38
CA PRO A 84 -9.61 -21.85 14.78
C PRO A 84 -8.49 -20.84 15.03
N ILE A 85 -7.38 -21.29 15.62
CA ILE A 85 -6.20 -20.46 15.90
C ILE A 85 -5.50 -20.10 14.60
N ALA A 86 -5.31 -21.05 13.69
CA ALA A 86 -4.69 -20.80 12.38
C ALA A 86 -5.51 -19.79 11.55
N ILE A 87 -6.84 -19.94 11.54
CA ILE A 87 -7.77 -19.05 10.84
C ILE A 87 -7.71 -17.65 11.45
N ALA A 88 -7.80 -17.51 12.77
CA ALA A 88 -7.74 -16.21 13.44
C ALA A 88 -6.36 -15.54 13.25
N ALA A 89 -5.28 -16.30 13.39
CA ALA A 89 -3.92 -15.80 13.20
C ALA A 89 -3.71 -15.31 11.76
N ALA A 90 -4.11 -16.09 10.76
CA ALA A 90 -3.96 -15.70 9.36
C ALA A 90 -4.89 -14.56 8.96
N ALA A 91 -6.10 -14.49 9.52
CA ALA A 91 -7.03 -13.40 9.29
C ALA A 91 -6.50 -12.04 9.79
N PHE A 92 -5.70 -12.00 10.85
CA PHE A 92 -5.21 -10.73 11.43
C PHE A 92 -3.73 -10.47 11.23
N LEU A 93 -2.84 -11.46 11.43
CA LEU A 93 -1.39 -11.23 11.36
C LEU A 93 -0.95 -10.70 10.00
N VAL A 94 -1.53 -11.22 8.90
CA VAL A 94 -1.16 -10.79 7.55
C VAL A 94 -1.65 -9.36 7.26
N PRO A 95 -2.94 -9.01 7.46
CA PRO A 95 -3.38 -7.62 7.35
C PRO A 95 -2.65 -6.64 8.27
N ILE A 96 -2.44 -7.02 9.53
CA ILE A 96 -1.77 -6.14 10.50
C ILE A 96 -0.31 -5.95 10.13
N SER A 97 0.43 -7.00 9.81
CA SER A 97 1.84 -6.86 9.38
C SER A 97 1.95 -6.00 8.12
N TYR A 98 1.03 -6.15 7.18
CA TYR A 98 0.98 -5.32 5.99
C TYR A 98 0.64 -3.85 6.29
N LEU A 99 -0.25 -3.59 7.25
CA LEU A 99 -0.55 -2.22 7.71
C LEU A 99 0.61 -1.58 8.44
N VAL A 100 1.28 -2.30 9.34
CA VAL A 100 2.48 -1.82 10.02
C VAL A 100 3.58 -1.54 9.00
N TYR A 101 3.73 -2.42 8.01
CA TYR A 101 4.65 -2.21 6.90
C TYR A 101 4.34 -0.91 6.12
N ILE A 102 3.09 -0.70 5.72
CA ILE A 102 2.66 0.52 5.02
C ILE A 102 2.85 1.78 5.89
N TYR A 103 2.58 1.66 7.19
CA TYR A 103 2.78 2.73 8.17
C TYR A 103 4.26 3.11 8.28
N ASP A 104 5.17 2.16 8.42
CA ASP A 104 6.60 2.44 8.62
C ASP A 104 7.34 2.79 7.33
N VAL A 105 6.92 2.21 6.20
CA VAL A 105 7.37 2.65 4.88
C VAL A 105 6.81 4.04 4.51
N ASN A 106 5.96 4.58 5.38
CA ASN A 106 5.68 5.98 5.48
C ASN A 106 5.10 6.57 4.20
N LEU A 107 4.09 5.87 3.67
CA LEU A 107 3.10 6.46 2.76
C LEU A 107 2.10 7.37 3.50
N TRP A 108 2.40 7.77 4.74
CA TRP A 108 1.50 8.51 5.62
C TRP A 108 2.23 9.79 5.96
N GLU A 109 2.05 10.82 5.15
CA GLU A 109 2.77 12.07 5.45
C GLU A 109 2.16 12.76 6.68
N ASP A 110 0.89 12.51 7.03
CA ASP A 110 0.22 13.26 8.12
C ASP A 110 -0.88 12.50 8.92
N ALA A 111 -1.18 11.21 8.64
CA ALA A 111 -2.25 10.50 9.34
C ALA A 111 -1.78 9.90 10.69
N PRO A 112 -2.41 10.25 11.84
CA PRO A 112 -2.04 9.66 13.11
C PRO A 112 -2.49 8.20 13.16
N ALA A 113 -1.65 7.29 13.66
CA ALA A 113 -1.95 5.86 13.87
C ALA A 113 -3.39 5.55 14.37
N PRO A 114 -4.00 6.32 15.30
CA PRO A 114 -5.40 6.11 15.69
C PRO A 114 -6.42 6.26 14.57
N VAL A 115 -6.20 7.12 13.55
CA VAL A 115 -7.14 7.30 12.43
C VAL A 115 -7.24 6.03 11.61
N VAL A 116 -6.12 5.36 11.36
CA VAL A 116 -6.14 4.13 10.57
C VAL A 116 -6.49 2.91 11.38
N ALA A 117 -6.13 2.86 12.67
CA ALA A 117 -6.72 1.87 13.57
C ALA A 117 -8.25 2.03 13.62
N GLY A 118 -8.74 3.28 13.68
CA GLY A 118 -10.16 3.61 13.60
C GLY A 118 -10.78 3.19 12.27
N LEU A 119 -10.11 3.47 11.15
CA LEU A 119 -10.52 3.03 9.81
C LEU A 119 -10.62 1.51 9.72
N PHE A 120 -9.61 0.80 10.20
CA PHE A 120 -9.55 -0.67 10.25
C PHE A 120 -10.71 -1.24 11.07
N LEU A 121 -10.98 -0.66 12.25
CA LEU A 121 -12.09 -1.08 13.10
C LEU A 121 -13.45 -0.78 12.47
N VAL A 122 -13.66 0.43 11.93
CA VAL A 122 -14.93 0.83 11.31
C VAL A 122 -15.23 -0.04 10.08
N THR A 123 -14.24 -0.24 9.21
CA THR A 123 -14.38 -1.10 8.02
C THR A 123 -14.56 -2.57 8.41
N GLY A 124 -13.91 -3.02 9.48
CA GLY A 124 -14.10 -4.33 10.07
C GLY A 124 -15.52 -4.56 10.62
N VAL A 125 -16.03 -3.62 11.41
CA VAL A 125 -17.42 -3.68 11.92
C VAL A 125 -18.41 -3.65 10.77
N LEU A 126 -18.19 -2.77 9.78
CA LEU A 126 -19.03 -2.69 8.59
C LEU A 126 -19.01 -3.99 7.79
N SER A 127 -17.85 -4.64 7.69
CA SER A 127 -17.71 -5.98 7.09
C SER A 127 -18.53 -7.02 7.83
N VAL A 128 -18.47 -7.04 9.16
CA VAL A 128 -19.29 -7.96 9.98
C VAL A 128 -20.78 -7.70 9.75
N LEU A 129 -21.23 -6.45 9.82
CA LEU A 129 -22.64 -6.09 9.65
C LEU A 129 -23.17 -6.48 8.26
N VAL A 130 -22.42 -6.16 7.20
CA VAL A 130 -22.78 -6.53 5.83
C VAL A 130 -22.77 -8.05 5.66
N SER A 131 -21.74 -8.74 6.17
CA SER A 131 -21.67 -10.20 6.08
C SER A 131 -22.85 -10.86 6.77
N LEU A 132 -23.20 -10.46 8.00
CA LEU A 132 -24.36 -11.01 8.72
C LEU A 132 -25.67 -10.68 8.00
N PHE A 133 -25.84 -9.45 7.54
CA PHE A 133 -27.04 -9.03 6.80
C PHE A 133 -27.26 -9.87 5.53
N PHE A 134 -26.20 -10.08 4.73
CA PHE A 134 -26.32 -10.83 3.49
C PHE A 134 -26.40 -12.35 3.73
N PHE A 135 -25.57 -12.92 4.61
CA PHE A 135 -25.51 -14.37 4.82
C PHE A 135 -26.63 -14.92 5.70
N ASP A 136 -27.10 -14.18 6.71
CA ASP A 136 -28.11 -14.68 7.65
C ASP A 136 -29.52 -14.17 7.38
N TRP A 137 -29.67 -13.03 6.68
CA TRP A 137 -30.97 -12.41 6.50
C TRP A 137 -31.43 -12.40 5.04
N VAL A 138 -30.68 -11.78 4.13
CA VAL A 138 -31.12 -11.61 2.74
C VAL A 138 -31.04 -12.91 1.94
N PHE A 139 -29.94 -13.65 2.08
CA PHE A 139 -29.64 -14.83 1.26
C PHE A 139 -29.42 -16.11 2.06
N ALA A 140 -30.11 -16.25 3.20
CA ALA A 140 -29.94 -17.40 4.09
C ALA A 140 -30.17 -18.74 3.38
N ASP A 141 -31.24 -18.84 2.59
CA ASP A 141 -31.59 -20.08 1.89
C ASP A 141 -30.58 -20.40 0.77
N GLN A 142 -30.22 -19.39 -0.02
CA GLN A 142 -29.23 -19.51 -1.10
C GLN A 142 -27.83 -19.78 -0.55
N PHE A 143 -27.49 -19.26 0.64
CA PHE A 143 -26.21 -19.55 1.30
C PHE A 143 -26.16 -21.00 1.80
N ARG A 144 -27.26 -21.54 2.31
CA ARG A 144 -27.35 -22.96 2.72
C ARG A 144 -27.21 -23.89 1.52
N GLU A 145 -27.85 -23.57 0.40
CA GLU A 145 -27.65 -24.26 -0.88
C GLU A 145 -26.22 -24.10 -1.40
N PHE A 146 -25.63 -22.91 -1.25
CA PHE A 146 -24.25 -22.61 -1.66
C PHE A 146 -23.20 -23.40 -0.86
N ALA A 147 -23.39 -23.51 0.46
CA ALA A 147 -22.53 -24.28 1.34
C ALA A 147 -22.65 -25.79 1.08
N ALA A 148 -23.86 -26.29 0.83
CA ALA A 148 -24.10 -27.69 0.51
C ALA A 148 -23.57 -28.09 -0.89
N SER A 149 -23.73 -27.22 -1.89
CA SER A 149 -23.30 -27.47 -3.28
C SER A 149 -21.79 -27.47 -3.49
N SER A 150 -20.99 -26.89 -2.57
CA SER A 150 -19.53 -26.90 -2.64
C SER A 150 -18.89 -28.31 -2.61
N ARG A 151 -19.69 -29.35 -2.37
CA ARG A 151 -19.26 -30.76 -2.29
C ARG A 151 -19.86 -31.65 -3.38
N MET A 152 -20.67 -31.12 -4.28
CA MET A 152 -21.43 -31.91 -5.25
C MET A 152 -20.95 -31.57 -6.67
N GLY A 153 -20.68 -32.61 -7.46
CA GLY A 153 -20.09 -32.48 -8.81
C GLY A 153 -20.92 -31.66 -9.80
N MET A 154 -20.38 -31.51 -11.02
CA MET A 154 -20.87 -30.63 -12.11
C MET A 154 -22.35 -30.77 -12.53
N ASP A 155 -23.10 -31.73 -11.99
CA ASP A 155 -24.47 -32.05 -12.40
C ASP A 155 -25.52 -31.02 -11.95
N SER A 156 -25.16 -30.06 -11.09
CA SER A 156 -25.99 -28.87 -10.84
C SER A 156 -25.11 -27.64 -10.71
N PHE A 157 -25.14 -26.76 -11.70
CA PHE A 157 -24.53 -25.43 -11.64
C PHE A 157 -25.57 -24.43 -11.11
N PRO A 158 -25.57 -24.09 -9.81
CA PRO A 158 -26.53 -23.14 -9.27
C PRO A 158 -26.14 -21.71 -9.71
N LEU A 159 -26.65 -21.29 -10.87
CA LEU A 159 -26.38 -19.97 -11.47
C LEU A 159 -26.78 -18.80 -10.55
N VAL A 160 -27.89 -18.94 -9.83
CA VAL A 160 -28.42 -17.89 -8.94
C VAL A 160 -27.48 -17.65 -7.75
N PRO A 161 -27.11 -18.66 -6.94
CA PRO A 161 -26.06 -18.51 -5.92
C PRO A 161 -24.73 -18.01 -6.48
N LEU A 162 -24.32 -18.44 -7.68
CA LEU A 162 -23.10 -17.94 -8.30
C LEU A 162 -23.17 -16.44 -8.60
N LEU A 163 -24.26 -15.94 -9.20
CA LEU A 163 -24.44 -14.51 -9.46
C LEU A 163 -24.50 -13.70 -8.16
N ILE A 164 -25.16 -14.22 -7.13
CA ILE A 164 -25.27 -13.54 -5.83
C ILE A 164 -23.89 -13.45 -5.15
N PHE A 165 -23.23 -14.59 -4.94
CA PHE A 165 -22.02 -14.64 -4.12
C PHE A 165 -20.74 -14.29 -4.88
N ALA A 166 -20.70 -14.49 -6.20
CA ALA A 166 -19.51 -14.20 -7.00
C ALA A 166 -19.58 -12.86 -7.76
N VAL A 167 -20.76 -12.25 -7.90
CA VAL A 167 -20.92 -10.96 -8.61
C VAL A 167 -21.51 -9.89 -7.71
N LEU A 168 -22.73 -10.08 -7.19
CA LEU A 168 -23.43 -9.06 -6.41
C LEU A 168 -22.67 -8.73 -5.12
N LEU A 169 -22.31 -9.74 -4.33
CA LEU A 169 -21.66 -9.54 -3.04
C LEU A 169 -20.28 -8.87 -3.17
N PRO A 170 -19.39 -9.26 -4.11
CA PRO A 170 -18.13 -8.55 -4.32
C PRO A 170 -18.30 -7.09 -4.75
N VAL A 171 -19.32 -6.78 -5.56
CA VAL A 171 -19.63 -5.39 -5.96
C VAL A 171 -20.08 -4.56 -4.76
N VAL A 172 -21.02 -5.09 -3.96
CA VAL A 172 -21.48 -4.43 -2.73
C VAL A 172 -20.33 -4.27 -1.74
N ALA A 173 -19.53 -5.32 -1.54
CA ALA A 173 -18.36 -5.29 -0.69
C ALA A 173 -17.38 -4.20 -1.12
N GLU A 174 -17.11 -4.04 -2.42
CA GLU A 174 -16.22 -2.98 -2.92
C GLU A 174 -16.77 -1.58 -2.63
N LEU A 175 -18.08 -1.34 -2.83
CA LEU A 175 -18.70 -0.05 -2.48
C LEU A 175 -18.56 0.26 -0.98
N VAL A 176 -18.85 -0.75 -0.15
CA VAL A 176 -18.80 -0.66 1.31
C VAL A 176 -17.37 -0.42 1.80
N LYS A 177 -16.38 -1.12 1.25
CA LYS A 177 -14.96 -0.95 1.56
C LYS A 177 -14.44 0.45 1.24
N ASN A 178 -14.86 1.02 0.11
CA ASN A 178 -14.41 2.34 -0.31
C ASN A 178 -14.99 3.47 0.55
N LEU A 179 -16.18 3.28 1.13
CA LEU A 179 -16.92 4.35 1.82
C LEU A 179 -16.09 5.03 2.93
N PRO A 180 -15.48 4.32 3.89
CA PRO A 180 -14.73 4.96 4.97
C PRO A 180 -13.45 5.64 4.47
N GLY A 181 -12.77 5.05 3.49
CA GLY A 181 -11.55 5.64 2.89
C GLY A 181 -11.85 6.92 2.11
N VAL A 182 -12.94 6.93 1.33
CA VAL A 182 -13.39 8.13 0.61
C VAL A 182 -13.84 9.23 1.56
N LEU A 183 -14.48 8.90 2.68
CA LEU A 183 -14.86 9.89 3.70
C LEU A 183 -13.63 10.56 4.35
N LEU A 184 -12.55 9.79 4.58
CA LEU A 184 -11.29 10.35 5.08
C LEU A 184 -10.59 11.21 4.02
N ALA A 185 -10.51 10.73 2.78
CA ALA A 185 -9.87 11.42 1.66
C ALA A 185 -10.58 12.73 1.26
N ARG A 186 -11.83 12.97 1.69
CA ARG A 186 -12.50 14.27 1.53
C ARG A 186 -11.99 15.33 2.48
N MET A 187 -11.25 14.97 3.53
CA MET A 187 -10.75 15.95 4.49
C MET A 187 -9.54 16.67 3.89
N PRO A 188 -9.45 18.01 3.99
CA PRO A 188 -8.35 18.79 3.41
C PRO A 188 -6.95 18.38 3.90
N GLN A 189 -6.89 17.73 5.06
CA GLN A 189 -5.65 17.23 5.67
C GLN A 189 -5.12 15.95 4.99
N PHE A 190 -5.93 15.24 4.19
CA PHE A 190 -5.58 13.93 3.60
C PHE A 190 -5.90 13.87 2.09
N ASP A 191 -5.64 14.97 1.37
CA ASP A 191 -5.95 15.12 -0.05
C ASP A 191 -4.81 14.66 -1.00
N ASP A 192 -3.84 13.88 -0.49
CA ASP A 192 -2.78 13.31 -1.31
C ASP A 192 -3.18 11.91 -1.81
N MET A 193 -2.86 11.59 -3.07
CA MET A 193 -3.12 10.28 -3.68
C MET A 193 -2.61 9.12 -2.82
N ILE A 194 -1.46 9.36 -2.19
CA ILE A 194 -0.77 8.41 -1.33
C ILE A 194 -1.60 8.10 -0.08
N ASP A 195 -2.23 9.09 0.54
CA ASP A 195 -3.11 8.90 1.69
C ASP A 195 -4.40 8.16 1.26
N GLY A 196 -4.97 8.53 0.12
CA GLY A 196 -6.09 7.79 -0.46
C GLY A 196 -5.77 6.32 -0.70
N LEU A 197 -4.57 6.03 -1.22
CA LEU A 197 -4.11 4.66 -1.44
C LEU A 197 -4.04 3.86 -0.13
N THR A 198 -3.46 4.44 0.91
CA THR A 198 -3.31 3.75 2.20
C THR A 198 -4.65 3.50 2.87
N PHE A 199 -5.57 4.46 2.84
CA PHE A 199 -6.91 4.26 3.39
C PHE A 199 -7.67 3.17 2.65
N GLY A 200 -7.61 3.13 1.32
CA GLY A 200 -8.23 2.07 0.54
C GLY A 200 -7.63 0.69 0.85
N VAL A 201 -6.30 0.61 0.98
CA VAL A 201 -5.60 -0.62 1.35
C VAL A 201 -5.98 -1.10 2.75
N ALA A 202 -6.01 -0.18 3.73
CA ALA A 202 -6.39 -0.48 5.10
C ALA A 202 -7.84 -0.97 5.19
N ALA A 203 -8.76 -0.29 4.50
CA ALA A 203 -10.17 -0.68 4.46
C ALA A 203 -10.38 -2.05 3.80
N GLY A 204 -9.69 -2.32 2.68
CA GLY A 204 -9.82 -3.60 1.97
C GLY A 204 -9.27 -4.79 2.77
N THR A 205 -8.12 -4.62 3.41
CA THR A 205 -7.48 -5.67 4.22
C THR A 205 -8.24 -5.93 5.53
N ALA A 206 -8.76 -4.88 6.18
CA ALA A 206 -9.68 -4.99 7.31
C ALA A 206 -10.94 -5.77 6.94
N TYR A 207 -11.59 -5.39 5.85
CA TYR A 207 -12.80 -6.06 5.41
C TYR A 207 -12.53 -7.55 5.13
N ALA A 208 -11.41 -7.88 4.49
CA ALA A 208 -11.03 -9.27 4.26
C ALA A 208 -10.82 -10.05 5.58
N ALA A 209 -10.20 -9.44 6.59
CA ALA A 209 -9.97 -10.05 7.90
C ALA A 209 -11.28 -10.40 8.61
N PHE A 210 -12.15 -9.40 8.80
CA PHE A 210 -13.40 -9.56 9.54
C PHE A 210 -14.42 -10.41 8.80
N GLU A 211 -14.55 -10.26 7.48
CA GLU A 211 -15.41 -11.13 6.65
C GLU A 211 -15.01 -12.60 6.82
N THR A 212 -13.72 -12.90 6.88
CA THR A 212 -13.22 -14.27 7.03
C THR A 212 -13.66 -14.89 8.37
N ILE A 213 -13.68 -14.12 9.45
CA ILE A 213 -14.16 -14.60 10.75
C ILE A 213 -15.64 -14.97 10.68
N VAL A 214 -16.45 -14.13 10.02
CA VAL A 214 -17.89 -14.39 9.86
C VAL A 214 -18.13 -15.63 8.99
N LEU A 215 -17.40 -15.75 7.87
CA LEU A 215 -17.49 -16.90 6.97
C LEU A 215 -17.12 -18.22 7.67
N TYR A 216 -16.10 -18.19 8.54
CA TYR A 216 -15.62 -19.37 9.26
C TYR A 216 -16.18 -19.50 10.67
N ARG A 217 -17.24 -18.77 11.03
CA ARG A 217 -17.84 -18.81 12.38
C ARG A 217 -18.16 -20.22 12.87
N SER A 218 -18.54 -21.13 11.96
CA SER A 218 -18.88 -22.52 12.28
C SER A 218 -17.67 -23.30 12.82
N VAL A 219 -16.45 -22.95 12.40
CA VAL A 219 -15.21 -23.55 12.90
C VAL A 219 -14.91 -23.09 14.33
N PHE A 220 -15.34 -21.88 14.70
CA PHE A 220 -15.19 -21.38 16.07
C PHE A 220 -16.27 -21.91 17.01
N THR A 221 -17.47 -22.22 16.51
CA THR A 221 -18.60 -22.68 17.32
C THR A 221 -18.76 -24.20 17.38
N SER A 222 -17.99 -24.98 16.60
CA SER A 222 -18.10 -26.45 16.55
C SER A 222 -17.67 -27.14 17.85
N GLY A 223 -16.95 -26.44 18.73
CA GLY A 223 -16.39 -27.00 19.98
C GLY A 223 -15.17 -27.89 19.76
N ASP A 224 -14.78 -28.15 18.51
CA ASP A 224 -13.60 -28.93 18.16
C ASP A 224 -12.43 -28.01 17.81
N ILE A 225 -11.35 -28.12 18.58
CA ILE A 225 -10.17 -27.28 18.44
C ILE A 225 -9.15 -27.93 17.48
N ARG A 226 -9.22 -29.25 17.25
CA ARG A 226 -8.23 -30.00 16.48
C ARG A 226 -8.85 -30.74 15.31
N THR A 227 -8.32 -30.52 14.11
CA THR A 227 -8.65 -31.34 12.94
C THR A 227 -7.48 -32.26 12.58
N ASP A 228 -7.80 -33.51 12.26
CA ASP A 228 -6.81 -34.49 11.79
C ASP A 228 -6.96 -34.78 10.28
N GLN A 229 -7.98 -34.21 9.63
CA GLN A 229 -8.35 -34.53 8.25
C GLN A 229 -8.09 -33.34 7.31
N GLY A 230 -7.45 -33.61 6.16
CA GLY A 230 -7.34 -32.63 5.08
C GLY A 230 -6.42 -31.44 5.35
N LEU A 231 -5.42 -31.58 6.24
CA LEU A 231 -4.48 -30.51 6.59
C LEU A 231 -3.82 -29.85 5.38
N ALA A 232 -3.42 -30.63 4.38
CA ALA A 232 -2.84 -30.10 3.13
C ALA A 232 -3.81 -29.19 2.37
N THR A 233 -5.10 -29.57 2.31
CA THR A 233 -6.14 -28.75 1.69
C THR A 233 -6.36 -27.45 2.47
N TRP A 234 -6.37 -27.53 3.80
CA TRP A 234 -6.52 -26.38 4.68
C TRP A 234 -5.39 -25.37 4.52
N VAL A 235 -4.14 -25.81 4.35
CA VAL A 235 -3.02 -24.90 4.06
C VAL A 235 -3.31 -24.07 2.79
N VAL A 236 -3.77 -24.71 1.71
CA VAL A 236 -4.08 -23.99 0.46
C VAL A 236 -5.29 -23.06 0.63
N VAL A 237 -6.30 -23.46 1.41
CA VAL A 237 -7.46 -22.61 1.76
C VAL A 237 -7.01 -21.37 2.53
N ILE A 238 -6.20 -21.54 3.57
CA ILE A 238 -5.69 -20.46 4.41
C ILE A 238 -4.87 -19.49 3.56
N ILE A 239 -3.93 -19.98 2.75
CA ILE A 239 -3.12 -19.11 1.90
C ILE A 239 -4.00 -18.33 0.91
N ASN A 240 -4.95 -18.99 0.25
CA ASN A 240 -5.80 -18.32 -0.74
C ASN A 240 -6.72 -17.26 -0.09
N LEU A 241 -7.42 -17.63 0.98
CA LEU A 241 -8.45 -16.77 1.56
C LEU A 241 -7.92 -15.72 2.53
N MET A 242 -6.75 -15.93 3.14
CA MET A 242 -6.23 -15.01 4.16
C MET A 242 -5.05 -14.20 3.67
N VAL A 243 -4.21 -14.77 2.80
CA VAL A 243 -3.09 -14.02 2.20
C VAL A 243 -3.54 -13.37 0.89
N ILE A 244 -3.93 -14.18 -0.10
CA ILE A 244 -4.20 -13.66 -1.45
C ILE A 244 -5.45 -12.77 -1.46
N LYS A 245 -6.56 -13.20 -0.86
CA LYS A 245 -7.79 -12.38 -0.78
C LYS A 245 -7.53 -11.02 -0.14
N SER A 246 -6.78 -11.00 0.97
CA SER A 246 -6.47 -9.76 1.69
C SER A 246 -5.67 -8.78 0.83
N LEU A 247 -4.65 -9.28 0.13
CA LEU A 247 -3.85 -8.48 -0.79
C LEU A 247 -4.66 -7.97 -1.99
N ILE A 248 -5.54 -8.81 -2.56
CA ILE A 248 -6.44 -8.41 -3.66
C ILE A 248 -7.40 -7.32 -3.19
N TYR A 249 -8.09 -7.51 -2.07
CA TYR A 249 -9.05 -6.54 -1.55
C TYR A 249 -8.36 -5.22 -1.18
N GLY A 250 -7.22 -5.29 -0.50
CA GLY A 250 -6.42 -4.13 -0.16
C GLY A 250 -5.98 -3.36 -1.40
N THR A 251 -5.35 -4.02 -2.36
CA THR A 251 -4.85 -3.34 -3.57
C THR A 251 -5.96 -2.81 -4.46
N ALA A 252 -7.06 -3.54 -4.64
CA ALA A 252 -8.21 -3.08 -5.44
C ALA A 252 -8.87 -1.84 -4.83
N SER A 253 -9.19 -1.89 -3.54
CA SER A 253 -9.78 -0.73 -2.84
C SER A 253 -8.78 0.41 -2.71
N GLY A 254 -7.50 0.12 -2.54
CA GLY A 254 -6.41 1.09 -2.62
C GLY A 254 -6.42 1.88 -3.93
N ILE A 255 -6.46 1.20 -5.08
CA ILE A 255 -6.50 1.86 -6.40
C ILE A 255 -7.72 2.77 -6.54
N ALA A 256 -8.88 2.34 -6.04
CA ALA A 256 -10.12 3.11 -6.13
C ALA A 256 -10.10 4.37 -5.24
N VAL A 257 -9.71 4.25 -3.97
CA VAL A 257 -9.62 5.41 -3.04
C VAL A 257 -8.48 6.35 -3.43
N ALA A 258 -7.34 5.83 -3.90
CA ALA A 258 -6.27 6.65 -4.46
C ALA A 258 -6.76 7.49 -5.65
N ALA A 259 -7.62 6.92 -6.50
CA ALA A 259 -8.20 7.65 -7.62
C ALA A 259 -9.23 8.72 -7.19
N PHE A 260 -9.84 8.56 -6.02
CA PHE A 260 -10.69 9.57 -5.41
C PHE A 260 -9.87 10.76 -4.89
N SER A 261 -8.77 10.51 -4.18
CA SER A 261 -7.93 11.60 -3.63
C SER A 261 -7.18 12.40 -4.70
N GLY A 262 -7.13 11.92 -5.94
CA GLY A 262 -6.56 12.71 -7.03
C GLY A 262 -5.04 12.77 -7.02
N LYS A 263 -4.48 13.80 -7.65
CA LYS A 263 -3.03 13.92 -7.92
C LYS A 263 -2.38 15.17 -7.30
N GLY A 264 -3.14 15.97 -6.57
CA GLY A 264 -2.69 17.22 -5.96
C GLY A 264 -3.80 17.89 -5.15
N GLU A 265 -3.42 18.86 -4.33
CA GLU A 265 -4.32 19.59 -3.43
C GLU A 265 -5.48 20.27 -4.19
N GLY A 266 -6.71 20.04 -3.73
CA GLY A 266 -7.93 20.59 -4.31
C GLY A 266 -8.53 19.77 -5.46
N TYR A 267 -8.14 18.49 -5.60
CA TYR A 267 -8.71 17.62 -6.63
C TYR A 267 -10.16 17.25 -6.34
N ASP A 268 -11.04 17.41 -7.33
CA ASP A 268 -12.44 16.99 -7.20
C ASP A 268 -12.52 15.46 -7.29
N GLY A 269 -12.76 14.80 -6.16
CA GLY A 269 -12.72 13.34 -6.06
C GLY A 269 -13.80 12.59 -6.84
N PHE A 270 -14.84 13.27 -7.34
CA PHE A 270 -15.90 12.66 -8.15
C PHE A 270 -15.71 12.83 -9.66
N THR A 271 -14.50 12.60 -10.15
CA THR A 271 -14.23 12.60 -11.60
C THR A 271 -14.53 11.24 -12.25
N GLY A 272 -14.63 11.23 -13.58
CA GLY A 272 -14.68 9.98 -14.36
C GLY A 272 -13.47 9.07 -14.13
N TYR A 273 -12.35 9.61 -13.61
CA TYR A 273 -11.18 8.85 -13.21
C TYR A 273 -11.47 7.95 -11.99
N TYR A 274 -12.15 8.47 -10.97
CA TYR A 274 -12.59 7.67 -9.82
C TYR A 274 -13.52 6.54 -10.25
N VAL A 275 -14.58 6.86 -11.02
CA VAL A 275 -15.56 5.86 -11.46
C VAL A 275 -14.92 4.74 -12.28
N LYS A 276 -13.96 5.07 -13.15
CA LYS A 276 -13.22 4.07 -13.94
C LYS A 276 -12.39 3.14 -13.05
N ASN A 277 -11.68 3.68 -12.05
CA ASN A 277 -10.84 2.87 -11.17
C ASN A 277 -11.66 2.07 -10.14
N LEU A 278 -12.77 2.63 -9.65
CA LEU A 278 -13.75 1.91 -8.84
C LEU A 278 -14.38 0.74 -9.63
N GLY A 279 -14.79 0.98 -10.87
CA GLY A 279 -15.28 -0.07 -11.76
C GLY A 279 -14.23 -1.15 -12.02
N PHE A 280 -12.97 -0.77 -12.22
CA PHE A 280 -11.86 -1.72 -12.33
C PHE A 280 -11.69 -2.57 -11.05
N ALA A 281 -11.73 -1.94 -9.87
CA ALA A 281 -11.65 -2.64 -8.59
C ALA A 281 -12.80 -3.64 -8.42
N MET A 282 -14.04 -3.25 -8.74
CA MET A 282 -15.20 -4.16 -8.73
C MET A 282 -14.99 -5.35 -9.66
N VAL A 283 -14.59 -5.11 -10.91
CA VAL A 283 -14.36 -6.18 -11.89
C VAL A 283 -13.27 -7.15 -11.41
N MET A 284 -12.17 -6.67 -10.84
CA MET A 284 -11.12 -7.53 -10.31
C MET A 284 -11.61 -8.41 -9.15
N ASN A 285 -12.40 -7.87 -8.23
CA ASN A 285 -13.01 -8.65 -7.14
C ASN A 285 -14.00 -9.70 -7.65
N VAL A 286 -14.83 -9.34 -8.62
CA VAL A 286 -15.77 -10.28 -9.27
C VAL A 286 -15.00 -11.38 -9.98
N LEU A 287 -13.97 -11.06 -10.77
CA LEU A 287 -13.13 -12.04 -11.46
C LEU A 287 -12.44 -12.98 -10.47
N TYR A 288 -11.97 -12.47 -9.34
CA TYR A 288 -11.39 -13.30 -8.29
C TYR A 288 -12.41 -14.33 -7.77
N TRP A 289 -13.58 -13.90 -7.31
CA TRP A 289 -14.58 -14.82 -6.76
C TRP A 289 -15.17 -15.78 -7.78
N VAL A 290 -15.48 -15.29 -8.99
CA VAL A 290 -15.94 -16.13 -10.10
C VAL A 290 -14.90 -17.18 -10.42
N GLY A 291 -13.63 -16.81 -10.56
CA GLY A 291 -12.58 -17.77 -10.91
C GLY A 291 -12.28 -18.76 -9.78
N VAL A 292 -12.23 -18.32 -8.52
CA VAL A 292 -12.09 -19.24 -7.37
C VAL A 292 -13.27 -20.21 -7.30
N ARG A 293 -14.50 -19.74 -7.56
CA ARG A 293 -15.70 -20.59 -7.54
C ARG A 293 -15.74 -21.57 -8.70
N LEU A 294 -15.37 -21.15 -9.91
CA LEU A 294 -15.28 -22.02 -11.07
C LEU A 294 -14.19 -23.08 -10.86
N ALA A 295 -13.03 -22.66 -10.34
CA ALA A 295 -11.92 -23.55 -10.03
C ALA A 295 -12.32 -24.62 -9.01
N ALA A 296 -13.14 -24.29 -8.00
CA ALA A 296 -13.60 -25.25 -6.99
C ALA A 296 -14.34 -26.48 -7.57
N ASN A 297 -14.89 -26.40 -8.79
CA ASN A 297 -15.57 -27.53 -9.46
C ASN A 297 -14.60 -28.46 -10.23
N LEU A 298 -13.33 -28.08 -10.36
CA LEU A 298 -12.31 -28.84 -11.07
C LEU A 298 -11.54 -29.76 -10.11
N PRO A 299 -10.93 -30.85 -10.61
CA PRO A 299 -9.96 -31.62 -9.82
C PRO A 299 -8.83 -30.70 -9.37
N TYR A 300 -8.42 -30.81 -8.11
CA TYR A 300 -7.47 -29.87 -7.46
C TYR A 300 -7.94 -28.42 -7.44
N GLY A 301 -9.26 -28.19 -7.40
CA GLY A 301 -9.86 -26.87 -7.54
C GLY A 301 -9.33 -25.80 -6.59
N GLN A 302 -8.95 -26.18 -5.37
CA GLN A 302 -8.35 -25.26 -4.41
C GLN A 302 -6.98 -24.72 -4.85
N LEU A 303 -6.14 -25.56 -5.47
CA LEU A 303 -4.85 -25.17 -6.01
C LEU A 303 -5.01 -24.30 -7.25
N ILE A 304 -5.95 -24.65 -8.13
CA ILE A 304 -6.28 -23.85 -9.32
C ILE A 304 -6.81 -22.48 -8.91
N GLY A 305 -7.68 -22.43 -7.89
CA GLY A 305 -8.18 -21.19 -7.32
C GLY A 305 -7.08 -20.31 -6.72
N LEU A 306 -6.09 -20.92 -6.06
CA LEU A 306 -4.91 -20.21 -5.56
C LEU A 306 -4.09 -19.60 -6.71
N LEU A 307 -3.80 -20.38 -7.76
CA LEU A 307 -3.07 -19.90 -8.93
C LEU A 307 -3.82 -18.77 -9.65
N TRP A 308 -5.14 -18.90 -9.79
CA TRP A 308 -5.99 -17.83 -10.33
C TRP A 308 -5.92 -16.56 -9.49
N GLY A 309 -6.04 -16.68 -8.17
CA GLY A 309 -5.87 -15.56 -7.25
C GLY A 309 -4.51 -14.88 -7.41
N PHE A 310 -3.44 -15.65 -7.59
CA PHE A 310 -2.11 -15.10 -7.84
C PHE A 310 -2.03 -14.31 -9.15
N VAL A 311 -2.67 -14.80 -10.23
CA VAL A 311 -2.74 -14.07 -11.51
C VAL A 311 -3.45 -12.72 -11.33
N ILE A 312 -4.60 -12.68 -10.64
CA ILE A 312 -5.33 -11.44 -10.36
C ILE A 312 -4.48 -10.49 -9.51
N LEU A 313 -3.81 -11.02 -8.49
CA LEU A 313 -2.92 -10.23 -7.64
C LEU A 313 -1.77 -9.61 -8.44
N VAL A 314 -1.14 -10.36 -9.35
CA VAL A 314 -0.07 -9.83 -10.22
C VAL A 314 -0.59 -8.66 -11.07
N VAL A 315 -1.78 -8.78 -11.67
CA VAL A 315 -2.39 -7.69 -12.45
C VAL A 315 -2.62 -6.45 -11.59
N LEU A 316 -3.14 -6.61 -10.36
CA LEU A 316 -3.36 -5.51 -9.43
C LEU A 316 -2.05 -4.85 -8.99
N VAL A 317 -1.02 -5.63 -8.71
CA VAL A 317 0.32 -5.16 -8.30
C VAL A 317 1.02 -4.39 -9.43
N ILE A 318 0.89 -4.83 -10.67
CA ILE A 318 1.39 -4.05 -11.83
C ILE A 318 0.61 -2.74 -11.92
N ARG A 319 -0.71 -2.78 -11.78
CA ARG A 319 -1.57 -1.60 -11.94
C ARG A 319 -1.28 -0.52 -10.90
N ILE A 320 -1.19 -0.88 -9.62
CA ILE A 320 -0.87 0.05 -8.52
C ILE A 320 0.52 0.66 -8.71
N ARG A 321 1.52 -0.12 -9.17
CA ARG A 321 2.86 0.40 -9.46
C ARG A 321 2.85 1.47 -10.56
N VAL A 322 2.17 1.19 -11.68
CA VAL A 322 2.07 2.15 -12.79
C VAL A 322 1.34 3.43 -12.34
N MET A 323 0.29 3.30 -11.53
CA MET A 323 -0.44 4.44 -11.00
C MET A 323 0.41 5.30 -10.06
N MET A 324 1.15 4.67 -9.15
CA MET A 324 2.05 5.36 -8.22
C MET A 324 3.19 6.09 -8.95
N GLN A 325 3.81 5.44 -9.94
CA GLN A 325 4.85 6.07 -10.75
C GLN A 325 4.33 7.30 -11.51
N ALA A 326 3.15 7.21 -12.11
CA ALA A 326 2.56 8.33 -12.83
C ALA A 326 2.27 9.52 -11.90
N ALA A 327 1.73 9.26 -10.71
CA ALA A 327 1.40 10.32 -9.75
C ALA A 327 2.63 11.02 -9.18
N LEU A 328 3.68 10.26 -8.83
CA LEU A 328 4.93 10.84 -8.33
C LEU A 328 5.59 11.75 -9.37
N LEU A 329 5.55 11.37 -10.65
CA LEU A 329 6.09 12.19 -11.75
C LEU A 329 5.29 13.48 -11.95
N GLU A 330 3.96 13.39 -11.95
CA GLU A 330 3.10 14.57 -12.11
C GLU A 330 3.25 15.54 -10.93
N ALA A 331 3.26 15.03 -9.69
CA ALA A 331 3.47 15.84 -8.50
C ALA A 331 4.86 16.50 -8.48
N ALA A 332 5.89 15.83 -9.01
CA ALA A 332 7.22 16.41 -9.14
C ALA A 332 7.29 17.52 -10.20
N VAL A 333 6.60 17.35 -11.33
CA VAL A 333 6.51 18.38 -12.37
C VAL A 333 5.75 19.60 -11.86
N GLU A 334 4.65 19.39 -11.13
CA GLU A 334 3.88 20.50 -10.55
C GLU A 334 4.69 21.26 -9.49
N ALA A 335 5.41 20.54 -8.63
CA ALA A 335 6.33 21.16 -7.66
C ALA A 335 7.46 21.94 -8.35
N ALA A 336 8.01 21.43 -9.45
CA ALA A 336 9.05 22.13 -10.21
C ALA A 336 8.51 23.36 -10.96
N ALA A 337 7.21 23.40 -11.29
CA ALA A 337 6.56 24.53 -11.94
C ALA A 337 6.17 25.64 -10.95
N LYS A 338 5.90 25.30 -9.69
CA LYS A 338 5.70 26.27 -8.61
C LYS A 338 7.07 26.79 -8.14
N SER A 339 7.25 28.11 -8.15
CA SER A 339 8.48 28.76 -7.67
C SER A 339 8.51 28.98 -6.15
N ASP A 340 7.44 28.61 -5.45
CA ASP A 340 7.37 28.67 -3.99
C ASP A 340 8.13 27.49 -3.38
N PRO A 341 8.90 27.71 -2.28
CA PRO A 341 9.55 26.63 -1.57
C PRO A 341 8.48 25.67 -1.08
N SER A 342 8.41 24.48 -1.68
CA SER A 342 7.44 23.49 -1.21
C SER A 342 7.86 23.05 0.20
N LYS A 343 6.90 22.73 1.08
CA LYS A 343 7.14 22.14 2.42
C LYS A 343 8.10 20.93 2.42
N ARG A 344 8.39 20.38 1.24
CA ARG A 344 9.11 19.12 0.98
C ARG A 344 10.47 19.34 0.29
N GLU A 345 11.02 20.56 0.31
CA GLU A 345 12.39 20.86 -0.13
C GLU A 345 13.41 20.57 0.97
N THR A 346 14.61 20.13 0.60
CA THR A 346 15.72 19.98 1.56
C THR A 346 16.22 21.34 2.01
N PHE A 347 16.11 21.66 3.31
CA PHE A 347 16.55 22.94 3.86
C PHE A 347 18.03 22.95 4.32
N VAL A 348 18.66 21.77 4.45
CA VAL A 348 20.04 21.59 4.95
C VAL A 348 20.76 20.53 4.10
N GLU A 349 22.10 20.59 4.05
CA GLU A 349 22.94 19.52 3.49
C GLU A 349 22.60 18.18 4.15
N SER A 350 21.89 17.33 3.40
CA SER A 350 21.39 16.03 3.84
C SER A 350 21.96 14.95 2.94
N PHE A 351 22.04 13.71 3.42
CA PHE A 351 22.55 12.59 2.64
C PHE A 351 21.41 11.78 2.04
N CYS A 352 21.59 11.33 0.79
CA CYS A 352 20.63 10.44 0.15
C CYS A 352 20.61 9.08 0.88
N PRO A 353 19.46 8.57 1.32
CA PRO A 353 19.40 7.31 2.06
C PRO A 353 19.75 6.07 1.23
N GLU A 354 19.75 6.17 -0.10
CA GLU A 354 20.01 5.03 -0.99
C GLU A 354 21.48 4.91 -1.39
N CYS A 355 22.13 6.04 -1.71
CA CYS A 355 23.51 6.07 -2.20
C CYS A 355 24.48 6.81 -1.29
N GLU A 356 23.99 7.29 -0.14
CA GLU A 356 24.74 8.03 0.89
C GLU A 356 25.45 9.29 0.36
N ASN A 357 25.12 9.74 -0.86
CA ASN A 357 25.71 10.93 -1.45
C ASN A 357 24.99 12.20 -0.96
N MET A 358 25.73 13.30 -0.88
CA MET A 358 25.20 14.58 -0.43
C MET A 358 24.13 15.13 -1.40
N LEU A 359 22.99 15.53 -0.85
CA LEU A 359 21.88 16.17 -1.54
C LEU A 359 22.10 17.69 -1.56
N LEU A 360 21.73 18.33 -2.67
CA LEU A 360 21.77 19.78 -2.77
C LEU A 360 20.64 20.39 -1.92
N ALA A 361 20.83 21.62 -1.45
CA ALA A 361 19.74 22.40 -0.85
C ALA A 361 18.62 22.63 -1.89
N GLY A 362 17.37 22.48 -1.47
CA GLY A 362 16.19 22.56 -2.34
C GLY A 362 16.04 21.40 -3.33
N SER A 363 16.74 20.27 -3.13
CA SER A 363 16.66 19.14 -4.05
C SER A 363 15.44 18.25 -3.79
N HIS A 364 14.73 17.92 -4.87
CA HIS A 364 13.67 16.92 -4.88
C HIS A 364 14.18 15.54 -5.31
N PHE A 365 15.36 15.48 -5.93
CA PHE A 365 15.97 14.26 -6.45
C PHE A 365 17.47 14.25 -6.18
N CYS A 366 18.01 13.05 -5.91
CA CYS A 366 19.45 12.87 -5.80
C CYS A 366 20.12 13.01 -7.18
N ILE A 367 21.15 13.84 -7.27
CA ILE A 367 21.89 14.08 -8.51
C ILE A 367 22.71 12.87 -8.99
N VAL A 368 22.96 11.88 -8.12
CA VAL A 368 23.78 10.69 -8.43
C VAL A 368 22.91 9.49 -8.80
N CYS A 369 22.04 9.04 -7.89
CA CYS A 369 21.21 7.85 -8.12
C CYS A 369 19.82 8.18 -8.70
N GLY A 370 19.40 9.44 -8.69
CA GLY A 370 18.09 9.84 -9.17
C GLY A 370 16.94 9.58 -8.18
N THR A 371 17.16 8.96 -7.03
CA THR A 371 16.08 8.71 -6.05
C THR A 371 15.41 10.02 -5.59
N SER A 372 14.08 10.04 -5.51
CA SER A 372 13.32 11.19 -5.04
C SER A 372 13.45 11.34 -3.53
N VAL A 373 13.72 12.55 -3.08
CA VAL A 373 13.72 12.87 -1.64
C VAL A 373 12.29 12.75 -1.08
N ARG A 374 11.26 13.03 -1.89
CA ARG A 374 9.85 12.79 -1.51
C ARG A 374 9.51 11.31 -1.27
N SER A 375 10.20 10.38 -1.93
CA SER A 375 10.00 8.95 -1.71
C SER A 375 10.88 8.40 -0.57
N SER A 376 11.50 9.25 0.25
CA SER A 376 12.26 8.79 1.41
C SER A 376 11.34 8.57 2.61
N SER A 377 11.59 7.48 3.35
CA SER A 377 10.84 7.15 4.57
C SER A 377 11.04 8.22 5.66
N HIS A 378 10.10 8.36 6.60
CA HIS A 378 10.22 9.35 7.69
C HIS A 378 11.42 9.07 8.61
N GLN A 379 11.86 7.82 8.73
CA GLN A 379 13.10 7.49 9.44
C GLN A 379 14.32 8.03 8.71
N ALA A 380 14.38 7.85 7.38
CA ALA A 380 15.42 8.47 6.56
C ALA A 380 15.37 10.00 6.66
N ARG A 381 14.18 10.61 6.67
CA ARG A 381 14.00 12.06 6.86
C ARG A 381 14.41 12.56 8.25
N ARG A 382 14.14 11.80 9.31
CA ARG A 382 14.65 12.08 10.67
C ARG A 382 16.17 12.00 10.71
N GLY A 383 16.75 11.00 10.04
CA GLY A 383 18.21 10.90 9.86
C GLY A 383 18.81 12.03 9.03
N MET A 384 18.04 12.60 8.09
CA MET A 384 18.42 13.78 7.29
C MET A 384 18.29 15.12 8.03
N GLY A 385 17.81 15.12 9.28
CA GLY A 385 17.59 16.32 10.09
C GLY A 385 16.27 17.01 9.73
N SER A 386 15.27 16.89 10.61
CA SER A 386 14.01 17.64 10.49
C SER A 386 14.21 19.09 10.97
N PRO A 387 13.41 20.09 10.54
CA PRO A 387 13.55 21.52 10.88
C PRO A 387 13.39 21.89 12.36
N GLY A 388 13.33 20.92 13.28
CA GLY A 388 13.11 21.10 14.71
C GLY A 388 14.32 20.84 15.62
N ASP A 389 15.39 20.22 15.11
CA ASP A 389 16.54 19.79 15.91
C ASP A 389 17.81 20.60 15.62
N ALA A 390 17.68 21.86 15.20
CA ALA A 390 18.82 22.78 15.27
C ALA A 390 19.21 22.93 16.76
N PRO A 391 20.43 22.56 17.18
CA PRO A 391 20.87 22.88 18.53
C PRO A 391 20.94 24.40 18.64
N VAL A 392 20.00 24.97 19.39
CA VAL A 392 20.13 26.33 19.90
C VAL A 392 21.35 26.32 20.82
N GLY A 393 22.51 26.70 20.29
CA GLY A 393 23.71 26.83 21.10
C GLY A 393 25.00 26.46 20.39
N VAL A 394 25.41 27.29 19.44
CA VAL A 394 26.84 27.60 19.32
C VAL A 394 26.94 29.12 19.38
N ALA A 395 27.21 29.62 20.59
CA ALA A 395 27.67 30.98 20.76
C ALA A 395 28.98 31.14 19.99
N ASP A 396 29.03 32.15 19.13
CA ASP A 396 30.19 32.55 18.35
C ASP A 396 31.32 33.01 19.31
N PRO A 397 32.44 32.29 19.46
CA PRO A 397 33.56 32.76 20.27
C PRO A 397 34.53 33.49 19.33
N GLY A 398 34.16 34.70 18.92
CA GLY A 398 34.89 35.35 17.82
C GLY A 398 34.62 36.82 17.58
N SER A 399 34.25 37.62 18.58
CA SER A 399 34.25 39.08 18.43
C SER A 399 34.72 39.82 19.68
N ASP A 400 35.97 39.59 20.07
CA ASP A 400 36.74 40.58 20.83
C ASP A 400 36.99 41.79 19.92
N THR A 401 36.11 42.79 20.02
CA THR A 401 36.32 44.11 19.42
C THR A 401 37.34 44.89 20.24
N GLY A 402 38.61 44.72 19.87
CA GLY A 402 39.70 45.60 20.27
C GLY A 402 39.38 47.04 19.86
N THR A 403 39.27 47.93 20.85
CA THR A 403 39.21 49.38 20.68
C THR A 403 40.40 50.03 21.40
N GLY A 404 41.52 50.18 20.68
CA GLY A 404 42.44 51.32 20.87
C GLY A 404 42.04 52.38 19.83
N THR A 405 42.20 53.69 19.99
CA THR A 405 43.05 54.60 20.79
C THR A 405 42.48 56.00 20.49
N THR A 406 42.52 57.04 21.34
CA THR A 406 43.64 58.00 21.56
C THR A 406 43.21 59.10 22.54
N GLY A 407 44.18 59.72 23.24
CA GLY A 407 44.06 60.70 24.34
C GLY A 407 43.41 62.06 24.00
N GLY A 408 43.37 63.06 24.88
CA GLY A 408 43.93 63.28 26.21
C GLY A 408 43.72 64.75 26.62
N ALA A 409 43.65 65.01 27.95
CA ALA A 409 43.91 66.27 28.69
C ALA A 409 43.04 67.52 28.38
N PRO A 410 42.98 68.55 29.26
CA PRO A 410 43.68 68.74 30.54
C PRO A 410 42.85 68.51 31.81
#